data_AF-A0A6L3X1V8-F1
#
_entry.id   AF-A0A6L3X1V8-F1
#
_cell.length_a   1.000
_cell.length_b   1.000
_cell.length_c   1.000
_cell.angle_alpha   90.00
_cell.angle_beta   90.00
_cell.angle_gamma   90.00
#
_symmetry.space_group_name_H-M   'P 1'
#
loop_
_entity.id
_entity.type
_entity.pdbx_description
1 polymer ?
#
loop_
_entity_poly.entity_id
_entity_poly.type
_entity_poly.pdbx_seq_one_letter_code
_entity_poly.pdbx_strand_id
1 'polypeptide(L)'
;TYTEDNLRFSQNAALDMFKELNTGTNLPVQIDLYSVDGDEYKFLCIAKGGGSANKTYLYQETKALLTPGKLKNYLVEKMRTL
;
A
#
# COMPACT_ATOMS: atom_id res chain seq x y z
N THR A 1 9.38 -2.26 -19.48
CA THR A 1 9.53 -1.33 -18.32
C THR A 1 10.58 -1.80 -17.33
N TYR A 2 10.27 -2.56 -16.26
CA TYR A 2 11.27 -2.86 -15.21
C TYR A 2 12.54 -3.60 -15.70
N THR A 3 12.45 -4.39 -16.77
CA THR A 3 13.59 -5.13 -17.35
C THR A 3 14.40 -4.34 -18.38
N GLU A 4 13.85 -3.26 -18.91
CA GLU A 4 14.41 -2.50 -20.05
C GLU A 4 14.90 -1.12 -19.61
N ASP A 5 14.25 -0.54 -18.60
CA ASP A 5 14.54 0.79 -18.08
C ASP A 5 15.42 0.71 -16.82
N ASN A 6 16.06 1.84 -16.47
CA ASN A 6 16.88 1.97 -15.26
C ASN A 6 16.04 2.11 -13.98
N LEU A 7 15.21 1.11 -13.70
CA LEU A 7 14.38 1.01 -12.49
C LEU A 7 14.98 0.00 -11.50
N ARG A 8 14.41 -0.07 -10.29
CA ARG A 8 14.92 -0.94 -9.21
C ARG A 8 14.01 -2.12 -8.92
N PHE A 9 14.58 -3.32 -8.87
CA PHE A 9 13.91 -4.53 -8.39
C PHE A 9 13.81 -4.52 -6.86
N SER A 10 12.60 -4.30 -6.35
CA SER A 10 12.35 -4.01 -4.93
C SER A 10 11.51 -5.09 -4.23
N GLN A 11 11.23 -6.22 -4.88
CA GLN A 11 10.49 -7.34 -4.31
C GLN A 11 11.42 -8.48 -3.89
N ASN A 12 11.24 -8.98 -2.66
CA ASN A 12 11.91 -10.17 -2.15
C ASN A 12 10.89 -11.31 -2.05
N ALA A 13 11.25 -12.49 -2.55
CA ALA A 13 10.51 -13.72 -2.30
C ALA A 13 11.07 -14.39 -1.04
N ALA A 14 10.18 -14.71 -0.10
CA ALA A 14 10.52 -15.52 1.07
C ALA A 14 10.63 -17.00 0.65
N LEU A 15 11.80 -17.60 0.85
CA LEU A 15 12.06 -19.03 0.59
C LEU A 15 11.74 -19.87 1.82
N ASP A 16 12.00 -19.32 3.00
CA ASP A 16 11.55 -19.81 4.30
C ASP A 16 11.30 -18.60 5.23
N MET A 17 11.15 -18.81 6.53
CA MET A 17 10.83 -17.74 7.49
C MET A 17 11.89 -16.62 7.55
N PHE A 18 13.17 -16.94 7.31
CA PHE A 18 14.29 -16.00 7.47
C PHE A 18 15.14 -15.83 6.22
N LYS A 19 15.01 -16.74 5.25
CA LYS A 19 15.73 -16.70 3.99
C LYS A 19 14.90 -16.04 2.90
N GLU A 20 15.45 -14.98 2.31
CA GLU A 20 14.86 -14.25 1.20
C GLU A 20 15.78 -14.24 -0.01
N LEU A 21 15.19 -14.05 -1.20
CA LEU A 21 15.90 -13.78 -2.43
C LEU A 21 15.19 -12.66 -3.19
N ASN A 22 15.94 -11.69 -3.72
CA ASN A 22 15.37 -10.69 -4.61
C ASN A 22 14.88 -11.36 -5.90
N THR A 23 13.69 -11.01 -6.38
CA THR A 23 13.10 -11.67 -7.56
C THR A 23 13.76 -11.28 -8.88
N GLY A 24 14.65 -10.27 -8.88
CA GLY A 24 15.38 -9.81 -10.06
C GLY A 24 14.53 -9.17 -11.15
N THR A 25 13.23 -8.95 -10.89
CA THR A 25 12.26 -8.50 -11.90
C THR A 25 11.25 -7.48 -11.36
N ASN A 26 11.27 -7.22 -10.05
CA ASN A 26 10.23 -6.46 -9.33
C ASN A 26 8.83 -7.11 -9.33
N LEU A 27 8.71 -8.37 -9.73
CA LEU A 27 7.52 -9.19 -9.58
C LEU A 27 7.55 -9.97 -8.24
N PRO A 28 6.41 -10.43 -7.71
CA PRO A 28 5.04 -10.30 -8.26
C PRO A 28 4.48 -8.87 -8.12
N VAL A 29 3.45 -8.58 -8.92
CA VAL A 29 2.65 -7.36 -8.83
C VAL A 29 1.30 -7.68 -8.18
N GLN A 30 0.75 -6.75 -7.41
CA GLN A 30 -0.62 -6.86 -6.92
C GLN A 30 -1.59 -6.51 -8.06
N ILE A 31 -2.49 -7.44 -8.40
CA ILE A 31 -3.52 -7.26 -9.42
C ILE A 31 -4.86 -7.57 -8.77
N ASP A 32 -5.68 -6.53 -8.62
CA ASP A 32 -7.05 -6.64 -8.12
C ASP A 32 -8.02 -6.37 -9.28
N LEU A 33 -8.76 -7.39 -9.70
CA LEU A 33 -9.74 -7.29 -10.79
C LEU A 33 -11.15 -7.32 -10.20
N TYR A 34 -11.95 -6.31 -10.55
CA TYR A 34 -13.33 -6.15 -10.08
C TYR A 34 -14.30 -6.41 -11.23
N SER A 35 -15.36 -7.17 -10.97
CA SER A 35 -16.48 -7.31 -11.91
C SER A 35 -17.36 -6.07 -11.82
N VAL A 36 -17.61 -5.43 -12.95
CA VAL A 36 -18.44 -4.21 -13.07
C VAL A 36 -19.33 -4.31 -14.31
N ASP A 37 -20.41 -3.53 -14.35
CA ASP A 37 -21.31 -3.45 -15.51
C ASP A 37 -20.69 -2.65 -16.66
N GLY A 38 -21.15 -2.91 -17.88
CA GLY A 38 -20.74 -2.24 -19.11
C GLY A 38 -19.60 -2.93 -19.87
N ASP A 39 -19.26 -2.41 -21.04
CA ASP A 39 -18.30 -3.01 -21.98
C ASP A 39 -16.93 -2.28 -21.98
N GLU A 40 -16.59 -1.60 -20.89
CA GLU A 40 -15.34 -0.85 -20.74
C GLU A 40 -14.41 -1.49 -19.71
N TYR A 41 -13.11 -1.57 -20.02
CA TYR A 41 -12.09 -2.01 -19.07
C TYR A 41 -11.30 -0.82 -18.54
N LYS A 42 -11.54 -0.45 -17.26
CA LYS A 42 -10.91 0.68 -16.58
C LYS A 42 -9.80 0.22 -15.65
N PHE A 43 -8.68 0.93 -15.67
CA PHE A 43 -7.50 0.60 -14.90
C PHE A 43 -6.99 1.79 -14.09
N LEU A 44 -6.46 1.51 -12.90
CA LEU A 44 -5.64 2.43 -12.12
C LEU A 44 -4.30 1.76 -11.84
N CYS A 45 -3.22 2.27 -12.43
CA CYS A 45 -1.87 1.76 -12.20
C CYS A 45 -1.17 2.59 -11.12
N ILE A 46 -0.61 1.92 -10.10
CA ILE A 46 0.03 2.60 -8.96
C ILE A 46 1.46 2.06 -8.78
N ALA A 47 2.46 2.92 -8.96
CA ALA A 47 3.84 2.65 -8.54
C ALA A 47 4.05 3.10 -7.09
N LYS A 48 3.72 2.24 -6.13
CA LYS A 48 3.77 2.58 -4.70
C LYS A 48 5.15 2.31 -4.10
N GLY A 49 5.78 3.33 -3.53
CA GLY A 49 7.02 3.17 -2.78
C GLY A 49 6.79 2.62 -1.38
N GLY A 50 7.62 1.67 -0.94
CA GLY A 50 7.52 1.02 0.38
C GLY A 50 7.46 1.98 1.57
N GLY A 51 8.25 3.07 1.53
CA GLY A 51 8.23 4.08 2.60
C GLY A 51 6.85 4.75 2.78
N SER A 52 6.08 4.93 1.71
CA SER A 52 4.72 5.46 1.77
C SER A 52 3.68 4.37 2.06
N ALA A 53 3.95 3.11 1.65
CA ALA A 53 3.10 1.98 1.99
C ALA A 53 3.06 1.75 3.51
N ASN A 54 4.23 1.84 4.17
CA ASN A 54 4.41 1.68 5.62
C ASN A 54 3.71 2.75 6.47
N LYS A 55 3.34 3.89 5.87
CA LYS A 55 2.63 5.01 6.53
C LYS A 55 1.10 4.92 6.36
N THR A 56 0.60 3.72 6.05
CA THR A 56 -0.83 3.42 6.01
C THR A 56 -1.21 2.73 7.31
N TYR A 57 -1.96 3.42 8.17
CA TYR A 57 -2.28 2.93 9.51
C TYR A 57 -3.76 2.58 9.64
N LEU A 58 -4.05 1.53 10.41
CA LEU A 58 -5.39 1.14 10.83
C LEU A 58 -5.53 1.41 12.33
N TYR A 59 -6.54 2.18 12.71
CA TYR A 59 -6.87 2.45 14.11
C TYR A 59 -8.30 1.98 14.41
N GLN A 60 -8.46 1.17 15.47
CA GLN A 60 -9.76 0.67 15.91
C GLN A 60 -10.29 1.54 17.05
N GLU A 61 -11.10 2.53 16.69
CA GLU A 61 -11.66 3.52 17.61
C GLU A 61 -13.13 3.22 17.94
N THR A 62 -13.68 3.95 18.91
CA THR A 62 -15.08 3.77 19.36
C THR A 62 -15.95 4.99 19.03
N LYS A 63 -17.27 4.86 19.19
CA LYS A 63 -18.24 5.96 19.03
C LYS A 63 -17.86 7.20 19.86
N ALA A 64 -17.16 7.05 20.98
CA ALA A 64 -16.73 8.15 21.83
C ALA A 64 -15.77 9.14 21.13
N LEU A 65 -15.09 8.72 20.06
CA LEU A 65 -14.20 9.56 19.27
C LEU A 65 -14.97 10.52 18.35
N LEU A 66 -16.18 10.14 17.91
CA LEU A 66 -16.97 10.84 16.89
C LEU A 66 -17.68 12.08 17.46
N THR A 67 -16.91 12.98 18.07
CA THR A 67 -17.33 14.31 18.51
C THR A 67 -16.35 15.35 17.98
N PRO A 68 -16.79 16.57 17.58
CA PRO A 68 -15.93 17.53 16.88
C PRO A 68 -14.61 17.86 17.60
N GLY A 69 -14.64 18.00 18.93
CA GLY A 69 -13.44 18.30 19.72
C GLY A 69 -12.46 17.13 19.80
N LYS A 70 -12.95 15.91 20.01
CA LYS A 70 -12.11 14.72 20.16
C LYS A 70 -11.52 14.26 18.84
N LEU A 71 -12.34 14.23 17.78
CA LEU A 71 -11.89 13.80 16.46
C LEU A 71 -10.78 14.70 15.92
N LYS A 72 -10.92 16.02 16.06
CA LYS A 72 -9.89 16.96 15.62
C LYS A 72 -8.56 16.71 16.34
N ASN A 73 -8.59 16.60 17.66
CA ASN A 73 -7.37 16.38 18.45
C ASN A 73 -6.70 15.05 18.09
N TYR A 74 -7.50 14.00 17.95
CA TYR A 74 -7.05 12.69 17.52
C TYR A 74 -6.34 12.73 16.15
N LEU A 75 -6.95 13.37 15.15
CA LEU A 75 -6.36 13.46 13.81
C LEU A 75 -5.01 14.18 13.83
N VAL A 76 -4.90 15.30 14.57
CA VAL A 76 -3.64 16.04 14.72
C VAL A 76 -2.58 15.18 15.40
N GLU A 77 -2.96 14.41 16.42
CA GLU A 77 -2.05 13.47 17.09
C GLU A 77 -1.54 12.41 16.12
N LYS A 78 -2.42 11.74 15.35
CA LYS A 78 -2.01 10.68 14.40
C LYS A 78 -1.21 11.21 13.22
N MET A 79 -1.49 12.43 12.73
CA MET A 79 -0.67 13.04 11.67
C MET A 79 0.80 13.25 12.09
N ARG A 80 1.07 13.44 13.38
CA ARG A 80 2.45 13.60 13.89
C ARG A 80 3.23 12.29 13.95
N THR A 81 2.56 11.14 13.82
CA THR A 81 3.23 9.83 13.82
C THR A 81 3.70 9.40 12.43
N LEU A 82 3.40 10.19 11.40
CA LEU A 82 3.72 9.92 10.00
C LEU A 82 5.20 10.15 9.69
#